data_AF-A0ABD3EYF7-F1
#
_entry.id   AF-A0ABD3EYF7-F1
#
_cell.length_a   1.000
_cell.length_b   1.000
_cell.length_c   1.000
_cell.angle_alpha   90.00
_cell.angle_beta   90.00
_cell.angle_gamma   90.00
#
_symmetry.space_group_name_H-M   'P 1'
#
loop_
_entity.id
_entity.type
_entity.pdbx_description
1 polymer ?
#
loop_
_entity_poly.entity_id
_entity_poly.type
_entity_poly.pdbx_seq_one_letter_code
_entity_poly.pdbx_strand_id
1 'polypeptide(L)'
;MRFRRGWSALHYQHAIVGVLLLSCLLYAGLIVGWTLQSPNTVSKQEFQATRPSVTTLPRPEKTNTEAFGVSLLRGHDQQLSSGNFPQAVMDSPSNSPQGRRLTCLGWRATANCSPNGSRLPQNDQDCSSSIPDGTSGYCEVKDLDSNESFKVMKRTCDRGYKGTVLRCSEAPGFANFRAKAQQVIDKVLVPGYTLPKMDGPLQGIVMVVYPKLVASVYATVRALREVLGCQLPIEIWMRPDEMNKVPGALEPLFDLARNKSFGEITFEAIRHRQAVLFNSKIYSLYNSKFQQVLFLDADNAPVKDPSYLFSTAEFQKTGAIFWPDYWHPEHTIFGINQTSLLWQLLDLPFVDMLEQDSGQLLIDRKRHAGPLALVLFYGFHSPNYFNKLKLAWGDKDLFRFAWLKLGASFHMIETLPAVAGEVTGQWFCGMTMAQHDPKGEVLFLHRNQLKLTGDAKLGKFDSRLKKVFGNSPKLILSEDGYPDPAIWTHLVSFRKDAPRTEYTIERHAAMNRFTGLQRCFGGRELHKKPHFHTQKFEDLNFAGLELKLRQYALAGARLQQKKRS
;
A
#
# COMPACT_ATOMS: atom_id res chain seq x y z
N MET A 1 35.31 -18.26 60.63
CA MET A 1 35.80 -18.73 59.32
C MET A 1 35.15 -17.93 58.19
N ARG A 2 35.77 -16.82 57.81
CA ARG A 2 35.55 -16.10 56.54
C ARG A 2 36.84 -16.22 55.75
N PHE A 3 36.75 -16.19 54.42
CA PHE A 3 37.77 -16.27 53.37
C PHE A 3 37.80 -17.59 52.57
N ARG A 4 37.90 -17.39 51.24
CA ARG A 4 38.00 -18.35 50.11
C ARG A 4 36.69 -18.85 49.50
N ARG A 5 36.05 -18.00 48.67
CA ARG A 5 35.20 -18.44 47.54
C ARG A 5 35.02 -17.38 46.44
N GLY A 6 36.03 -16.53 46.20
CA GLY A 6 35.96 -15.42 45.24
C GLY A 6 36.94 -15.46 44.07
N TRP A 7 37.81 -16.47 43.97
CA TRP A 7 38.94 -16.45 43.01
C TRP A 7 38.76 -17.30 41.74
N SER A 8 37.77 -18.19 41.65
CA SER A 8 37.57 -19.04 40.45
C SER A 8 36.66 -18.43 39.38
N ALA A 9 35.75 -17.51 39.74
CA ALA A 9 34.82 -16.90 38.78
C ALA A 9 35.48 -15.85 37.87
N LEU A 10 36.49 -15.13 38.37
CA LEU A 10 37.21 -14.11 37.59
C LEU A 10 38.09 -14.73 36.49
N HIS A 11 38.76 -15.86 36.78
CA HIS A 11 39.60 -16.54 35.80
C HIS A 11 38.81 -17.12 34.61
N TYR A 12 37.59 -17.60 34.86
CA TYR A 12 36.71 -18.09 33.79
C TYR A 12 36.22 -16.97 32.86
N GLN A 13 35.94 -15.77 33.39
CA GLN A 13 35.50 -14.64 32.57
C GLN A 13 36.64 -14.10 31.69
N HIS A 14 37.87 -14.04 32.18
CA HIS A 14 39.02 -13.62 31.38
C HIS A 14 39.37 -14.63 30.28
N ALA A 15 39.21 -15.93 30.53
CA ALA A 15 39.42 -16.97 29.52
C ALA A 15 38.38 -16.90 28.38
N ILE A 16 37.10 -16.67 28.70
CA ILE A 16 36.02 -16.55 27.70
C ILE A 16 36.21 -15.30 26.83
N VAL A 17 36.60 -14.17 27.42
CA VAL A 17 36.89 -12.94 26.68
C VAL A 17 38.11 -13.12 25.77
N GLY A 18 39.13 -13.85 26.23
CA GLY A 18 40.30 -14.20 25.40
C GLY A 18 39.94 -15.05 24.18
N VAL A 19 39.10 -16.07 24.35
CA VAL A 19 38.62 -16.94 23.25
C VAL A 19 37.78 -16.16 22.25
N LEU A 20 36.90 -15.27 22.72
CA LEU A 20 36.08 -14.43 21.84
C LEU A 20 36.94 -13.45 21.03
N LEU A 21 37.93 -12.81 21.65
CA LEU A 21 38.86 -11.90 20.95
C LEU A 21 39.71 -12.63 19.91
N LEU A 22 40.21 -13.84 20.22
CA LEU A 22 40.94 -14.66 19.25
C LEU A 22 40.05 -15.07 18.06
N SER A 23 38.78 -15.43 18.33
CA SER A 23 37.83 -15.81 17.28
C SER A 23 37.50 -14.64 16.35
N CYS A 24 37.37 -13.41 16.87
CA CYS A 24 37.15 -12.21 16.07
C CYS A 24 38.38 -11.85 15.22
N LEU A 25 39.59 -12.00 15.77
CA LEU A 25 40.83 -11.74 15.02
C LEU A 25 41.06 -12.77 13.91
N LEU A 26 40.77 -14.05 14.15
CA LEU A 26 40.83 -15.10 13.13
C LEU A 26 39.79 -14.89 12.04
N TYR A 27 38.58 -14.47 12.40
CA TYR A 27 37.51 -14.15 11.44
C TYR A 27 37.84 -12.93 10.58
N ALA A 28 38.43 -11.88 11.17
CA ALA A 28 38.92 -10.71 10.42
C ALA A 28 40.07 -11.07 9.47
N GLY A 29 41.00 -11.93 9.91
CA GLY A 29 42.08 -12.47 9.08
C GLY A 29 41.56 -13.27 7.88
N LEU A 30 40.53 -14.09 8.08
CA LEU A 30 39.86 -14.85 7.00
C LEU A 30 39.18 -13.92 5.99
N ILE A 31 38.52 -12.84 6.43
CA ILE A 31 37.89 -11.87 5.51
C ILE A 31 38.96 -11.14 4.68
N VAL A 32 40.07 -10.72 5.30
CA VAL A 32 41.15 -10.04 4.59
C VAL A 32 41.89 -10.98 3.63
N GLY A 33 42.06 -12.25 3.99
CA GLY A 33 42.59 -13.27 3.07
C GLY A 33 41.67 -13.52 1.88
N TRP A 34 40.36 -13.54 2.09
CA TRP A 34 39.36 -13.77 1.03
C TRP A 34 39.25 -12.58 0.05
N THR A 35 39.39 -11.35 0.55
CA THR A 35 39.37 -10.15 -0.30
C THR A 35 40.67 -9.96 -1.10
N LEU A 36 41.81 -10.45 -0.59
CA LEU A 36 43.11 -10.37 -1.28
C LEU A 36 43.33 -11.50 -2.31
N GLN A 37 42.50 -12.55 -2.33
CA GLN A 37 42.64 -13.68 -3.26
C GLN A 37 41.58 -13.74 -4.38
N SER A 38 40.71 -12.74 -4.52
CA SER A 38 39.76 -12.70 -5.64
C SER A 38 40.41 -12.06 -6.88
N PRO A 39 40.58 -12.78 -8.01
CA PRO A 39 41.11 -12.20 -9.23
C PRO A 39 40.01 -11.36 -9.91
N ASN A 40 40.17 -10.04 -9.89
CA ASN A 40 39.50 -9.16 -10.84
C ASN A 40 40.26 -9.20 -12.17
N THR A 41 39.69 -9.79 -13.21
CA THR A 41 39.98 -9.44 -14.62
C THR A 41 38.96 -10.12 -15.53
N VAL A 42 38.01 -9.37 -16.09
CA VAL A 42 37.62 -9.48 -17.52
C VAL A 42 37.12 -8.10 -17.97
N SER A 43 37.59 -7.72 -19.16
CA SER A 43 37.56 -6.42 -19.81
C SER A 43 36.18 -5.85 -20.13
N LYS A 44 36.09 -4.52 -20.04
CA LYS A 44 35.17 -3.72 -20.87
C LYS A 44 35.57 -3.89 -22.34
N GLN A 45 34.71 -4.52 -23.13
CA GLN A 45 34.68 -4.31 -24.57
C GLN A 45 33.43 -3.52 -24.90
N GLU A 46 33.63 -2.34 -25.51
CA GLU A 46 32.59 -1.56 -26.16
C GLU A 46 32.00 -2.39 -27.30
N PHE A 47 30.70 -2.65 -27.25
CA PHE A 47 29.94 -3.09 -28.41
C PHE A 47 29.06 -1.92 -28.85
N GLN A 48 29.52 -1.23 -29.89
CA GLN A 48 28.65 -0.42 -30.74
C GLN A 48 27.69 -1.38 -31.47
N ALA A 49 26.41 -1.34 -31.13
CA ALA A 49 25.36 -2.01 -31.89
C ALA A 49 24.54 -0.96 -32.64
N THR A 50 24.79 -0.92 -33.95
CA THR A 50 24.04 -0.26 -35.01
C THR A 50 22.53 -0.51 -34.93
N ARG A 51 21.74 0.55 -35.14
CA ARG A 51 20.28 0.50 -35.37
C ARG A 51 19.95 -0.40 -36.57
N PRO A 52 18.98 -1.34 -36.48
CA PRO A 52 18.31 -1.83 -37.66
C PRO A 52 17.12 -0.94 -38.00
N SER A 53 17.04 -0.61 -39.27
CA SER A 53 15.98 0.15 -39.94
C SER A 53 14.61 -0.49 -39.76
N VAL A 54 13.61 0.34 -39.46
CA VAL A 54 12.19 -0.02 -39.41
C VAL A 54 11.69 -0.23 -40.84
N THR A 55 11.35 -1.46 -41.20
CA THR A 55 10.57 -1.74 -42.41
C THR A 55 9.10 -1.82 -42.02
N THR A 56 8.34 -0.84 -42.51
CA THR A 56 6.89 -0.72 -42.44
C THR A 56 6.20 -1.81 -43.28
N LEU A 57 5.24 -2.51 -42.68
CA LEU A 57 4.22 -3.28 -43.40
C LEU A 57 2.83 -3.01 -42.80
N PRO A 58 1.74 -3.04 -43.61
CA PRO A 58 0.58 -2.17 -43.42
C PRO A 58 -0.51 -2.77 -42.52
N ARG A 59 -1.29 -1.88 -41.89
CA ARG A 59 -2.59 -2.15 -41.26
C ARG A 59 -3.59 -2.73 -42.27
N PRO A 60 -4.47 -3.66 -41.86
CA PRO A 60 -5.79 -3.81 -42.45
C PRO A 60 -6.83 -3.00 -41.66
N GLU A 61 -7.73 -2.39 -42.43
CA GLU A 61 -8.85 -1.56 -42.00
C GLU A 61 -9.99 -2.34 -41.35
N LYS A 62 -10.86 -1.57 -40.70
CA LYS A 62 -12.11 -1.96 -40.04
C LYS A 62 -13.13 -2.50 -41.03
N THR A 63 -13.84 -3.56 -40.64
CA THR A 63 -15.26 -3.73 -41.00
C THR A 63 -16.08 -4.37 -39.88
N ASN A 64 -17.28 -3.81 -39.77
CA ASN A 64 -18.42 -4.01 -38.89
C ASN A 64 -18.96 -5.43 -38.63
N THR A 65 -19.59 -5.55 -37.45
CA THR A 65 -20.74 -6.39 -37.02
C THR A 65 -20.93 -7.80 -37.59
N GLU A 66 -20.97 -8.80 -36.70
CA GLU A 66 -22.15 -9.67 -36.51
C GLU A 66 -21.94 -10.70 -35.38
N ALA A 67 -23.06 -11.09 -34.76
CA ALA A 67 -23.16 -11.98 -33.61
C ALA A 67 -23.20 -13.45 -34.04
N PHE A 68 -22.39 -14.31 -33.43
CA PHE A 68 -22.53 -15.78 -33.44
C PHE A 68 -21.95 -16.30 -32.10
N GLY A 69 -22.66 -17.02 -31.24
CA GLY A 69 -23.47 -18.20 -31.52
C GLY A 69 -22.60 -19.45 -31.34
N VAL A 70 -22.25 -19.81 -30.09
CA VAL A 70 -21.40 -20.98 -29.80
C VAL A 70 -22.25 -22.25 -29.94
N SER A 71 -22.12 -22.93 -31.08
CA SER A 71 -22.66 -24.28 -31.27
C SER A 71 -21.66 -25.33 -30.78
N LEU A 72 -22.10 -26.14 -29.83
CA LEU A 72 -21.43 -27.38 -29.41
C LEU A 72 -21.34 -28.36 -30.59
N LEU A 73 -20.14 -28.84 -30.90
CA LEU A 73 -19.94 -30.06 -31.65
C LEU A 73 -19.20 -31.07 -30.77
N ARG A 74 -19.97 -32.06 -30.28
CA ARG A 74 -19.45 -33.32 -29.73
C ARG A 74 -18.96 -34.16 -30.90
N GLY A 75 -17.65 -34.37 -30.99
CA GLY A 75 -17.04 -35.43 -31.79
C GLY A 75 -16.65 -36.59 -30.87
N HIS A 76 -17.31 -37.73 -31.04
CA HIS A 76 -16.87 -39.01 -30.53
C HIS A 76 -15.74 -39.52 -31.44
N ASP A 77 -14.60 -39.94 -30.87
CA ASP A 77 -13.76 -40.97 -31.47
C ASP A 77 -13.10 -41.81 -30.36
N GLN A 78 -13.21 -43.13 -30.52
CA GLN A 78 -12.74 -44.16 -29.60
C GLN A 78 -11.30 -44.61 -29.95
N GLN A 79 -10.50 -44.74 -28.89
CA GLN A 79 -9.44 -45.73 -28.61
C GLN A 79 -8.42 -46.12 -29.70
N LEU A 80 -7.14 -45.81 -29.44
CA LEU A 80 -6.07 -46.81 -29.25
C LEU A 80 -4.71 -46.16 -28.90
N SER A 81 -4.18 -46.55 -27.74
CA SER A 81 -2.77 -46.86 -27.43
C SER A 81 -2.36 -46.40 -26.03
N SER A 82 -2.07 -47.39 -25.20
CA SER A 82 -1.44 -47.31 -23.89
C SER A 82 0.02 -46.88 -24.04
N GLY A 83 0.25 -45.58 -24.02
CA GLY A 83 1.53 -44.97 -23.69
C GLY A 83 1.41 -44.26 -22.36
N ASN A 84 2.44 -44.37 -21.51
CA ASN A 84 2.52 -43.65 -20.24
C ASN A 84 2.74 -42.15 -20.55
N PHE A 85 1.70 -41.45 -20.96
CA PHE A 85 1.73 -40.00 -21.17
C PHE A 85 1.92 -39.32 -19.80
N PRO A 86 2.83 -38.34 -19.66
CA PRO A 86 2.89 -37.54 -18.46
C PRO A 86 1.50 -36.95 -18.21
N GLN A 87 0.94 -37.22 -17.03
CA GLN A 87 -0.35 -36.65 -16.61
C GLN A 87 -0.30 -35.13 -16.88
N ALA A 88 -1.19 -34.63 -17.73
CA ALA A 88 -1.17 -33.23 -18.12
C ALA A 88 -1.38 -32.37 -16.87
N VAL A 89 -0.38 -31.57 -16.49
CA VAL A 89 -0.50 -30.66 -15.34
C VAL A 89 -1.44 -29.52 -15.75
N MET A 90 -2.64 -29.52 -15.19
CA MET A 90 -3.69 -28.56 -15.53
C MET A 90 -3.52 -27.24 -14.77
N ASP A 91 -4.18 -26.18 -15.22
CA ASP A 91 -4.33 -24.99 -14.39
C ASP A 91 -5.29 -25.29 -13.23
N SER A 92 -5.00 -24.76 -12.03
CA SER A 92 -5.90 -24.91 -10.88
C SER A 92 -7.29 -24.32 -11.21
N PRO A 93 -8.39 -25.08 -11.02
CA PRO A 93 -9.73 -24.60 -11.33
C PRO A 93 -10.10 -23.39 -10.47
N SER A 94 -10.76 -22.41 -11.10
CA SER A 94 -11.06 -21.10 -10.52
C SER A 94 -12.28 -21.09 -9.58
N ASN A 95 -13.26 -21.98 -9.78
CA ASN A 95 -14.62 -21.83 -9.24
C ASN A 95 -15.06 -22.92 -8.23
N SER A 96 -14.14 -23.53 -7.48
CA SER A 96 -14.52 -24.49 -6.43
C SER A 96 -14.62 -23.80 -5.06
N PRO A 97 -15.79 -23.81 -4.39
CA PRO A 97 -15.94 -23.30 -3.03
C PRO A 97 -15.26 -24.21 -1.98
N GLN A 98 -14.94 -25.44 -2.37
CA GLN A 98 -14.25 -26.41 -1.53
C GLN A 98 -12.74 -26.27 -1.72
N GLY A 99 -12.04 -26.02 -0.60
CA GLY A 99 -10.59 -26.08 -0.55
C GLY A 99 -10.12 -27.52 -0.82
N ARG A 100 -8.99 -27.65 -1.51
CA ARG A 100 -8.38 -28.93 -1.87
C ARG A 100 -7.27 -29.31 -0.91
N ARG A 101 -7.06 -30.61 -0.69
CA ARG A 101 -5.90 -31.11 0.06
C ARG A 101 -4.68 -31.17 -0.85
N LEU A 102 -4.06 -30.01 -1.02
CA LEU A 102 -2.91 -29.85 -1.91
C LEU A 102 -1.59 -30.09 -1.18
N THR A 103 -0.67 -30.80 -1.83
CA THR A 103 0.73 -30.92 -1.44
C THR A 103 1.63 -30.32 -2.52
N CYS A 104 2.75 -29.74 -2.14
CA CYS A 104 3.72 -29.18 -3.09
C CYS A 104 4.61 -30.28 -3.68
N LEU A 105 4.83 -30.24 -5.00
CA LEU A 105 5.78 -31.12 -5.70
C LEU A 105 7.08 -30.39 -6.11
N GLY A 106 7.08 -29.06 -6.12
CA GLY A 106 8.25 -28.22 -6.36
C GLY A 106 8.04 -27.18 -7.46
N TRP A 107 9.09 -26.43 -7.74
CA TRP A 107 9.15 -25.47 -8.84
C TRP A 107 9.50 -26.16 -10.14
N ARG A 108 8.86 -25.71 -11.21
CA ARG A 108 9.07 -26.17 -12.59
C ARG A 108 9.48 -24.96 -13.42
N ALA A 109 10.77 -24.89 -13.76
CA ALA A 109 11.33 -23.79 -14.53
C ALA A 109 10.95 -23.91 -16.01
N THR A 110 10.72 -22.76 -16.65
CA THR A 110 10.34 -22.67 -18.07
C THR A 110 11.13 -21.59 -18.80
N ALA A 111 11.27 -21.76 -20.11
CA ALA A 111 11.97 -20.85 -21.02
C ALA A 111 11.08 -19.68 -21.50
N ASN A 112 11.71 -18.72 -22.19
CA ASN A 112 11.04 -17.62 -22.92
C ASN A 112 10.16 -16.71 -22.06
N CYS A 113 10.50 -16.58 -20.77
CA CYS A 113 9.76 -15.74 -19.82
C CYS A 113 8.26 -16.05 -19.75
N SER A 114 7.86 -17.27 -20.10
CA SER A 114 6.48 -17.73 -20.10
C SER A 114 6.34 -18.93 -19.17
N PRO A 115 5.37 -18.93 -18.23
CA PRO A 115 5.09 -20.10 -17.39
C PRO A 115 4.58 -21.30 -18.21
N ASN A 116 4.20 -21.09 -19.47
CA ASN A 116 3.83 -22.14 -20.42
C ASN A 116 4.94 -22.43 -21.44
N GLY A 117 6.12 -21.83 -21.29
CA GLY A 117 7.27 -22.10 -22.15
C GLY A 117 7.85 -23.50 -21.95
N SER A 118 8.81 -23.87 -22.79
CA SER A 118 9.51 -25.16 -22.71
C SER A 118 10.15 -25.38 -21.34
N ARG A 119 10.07 -26.59 -20.81
CA ARG A 119 10.63 -26.95 -19.50
C ARG A 119 12.15 -26.83 -19.48
N LEU A 120 12.69 -26.39 -18.34
CA LEU A 120 14.12 -26.32 -18.04
C LEU A 120 14.42 -27.14 -16.75
N PRO A 121 14.37 -28.49 -16.80
CA PRO A 121 14.45 -29.33 -15.61
C PRO A 121 15.70 -29.12 -14.74
N GLN A 122 16.81 -28.72 -15.35
CA GLN A 122 18.06 -28.39 -14.66
C GLN A 122 17.93 -27.18 -13.71
N ASN A 123 16.88 -26.37 -13.87
CA ASN A 123 16.58 -25.19 -13.06
C ASN A 123 15.37 -25.39 -12.12
N ASP A 124 14.82 -26.61 -12.05
CA ASP A 124 13.76 -26.93 -11.10
C ASP A 124 14.29 -26.81 -9.66
N GLN A 125 13.39 -26.51 -8.73
CA GLN A 125 13.72 -26.33 -7.32
C GLN A 125 12.74 -27.14 -6.46
N ASP A 126 13.17 -27.54 -5.27
CA ASP A 126 12.27 -28.15 -4.30
C ASP A 126 11.26 -27.12 -3.75
N CYS A 127 10.34 -27.57 -2.90
CA CYS A 127 9.29 -26.71 -2.33
C CYS A 127 9.82 -25.64 -1.37
N SER A 128 10.92 -25.92 -0.69
CA SER A 128 11.49 -25.09 0.37
C SER A 128 12.48 -24.07 -0.19
N SER A 129 13.09 -24.32 -1.34
CA SER A 129 14.03 -23.44 -2.00
C SER A 129 13.41 -22.09 -2.36
N SER A 130 14.21 -21.03 -2.19
CA SER A 130 13.84 -19.69 -2.68
C SER A 130 13.99 -19.66 -4.19
N ILE A 131 12.92 -19.31 -4.89
CA ILE A 131 12.92 -19.21 -6.35
C ILE A 131 13.67 -17.94 -6.76
N PRO A 132 14.69 -18.03 -7.63
CA PRO A 132 15.49 -16.86 -8.01
C PRO A 132 14.65 -15.78 -8.72
N ASP A 133 14.98 -14.52 -8.46
CA ASP A 133 14.32 -13.39 -9.10
C ASP A 133 14.54 -13.39 -10.62
N GLY A 134 13.52 -13.01 -11.38
CA GLY A 134 13.57 -12.94 -12.84
C GLY A 134 13.51 -14.29 -13.56
N THR A 135 13.21 -15.38 -12.85
CA THR A 135 12.99 -16.70 -13.46
C THR A 135 11.52 -16.95 -13.77
N SER A 136 11.26 -17.65 -14.88
CA SER A 136 9.92 -18.05 -15.30
C SER A 136 9.65 -19.53 -14.98
N GLY A 137 8.40 -19.82 -14.67
CA GLY A 137 7.98 -21.17 -14.29
C GLY A 137 6.70 -21.16 -13.48
N TYR A 138 6.43 -22.26 -12.80
CA TYR A 138 5.27 -22.42 -11.93
C TYR A 138 5.59 -23.38 -10.78
N CYS A 139 4.82 -23.27 -9.70
CA CYS A 139 4.80 -24.29 -8.66
C CYS A 139 3.82 -25.38 -9.05
N GLU A 140 4.28 -26.63 -9.03
CA GLU A 140 3.44 -27.79 -9.22
C GLU A 140 2.92 -28.27 -7.86
N VAL A 141 1.61 -28.44 -7.75
CA VAL A 141 0.94 -29.00 -6.57
C VAL A 141 0.12 -30.21 -6.96
N LYS A 142 -0.01 -31.17 -6.07
CA LYS A 142 -0.82 -32.37 -6.25
C LYS A 142 -1.97 -32.39 -5.27
N ASP A 143 -3.16 -32.67 -5.77
CA ASP A 143 -4.33 -32.91 -4.95
C ASP A 143 -4.32 -34.36 -4.45
N LEU A 144 -4.37 -34.51 -3.12
CA LEU A 144 -4.27 -35.81 -2.47
C LEU A 144 -5.55 -36.63 -2.61
N ASP A 145 -6.69 -35.99 -2.88
CA ASP A 145 -7.98 -36.67 -2.95
C ASP A 145 -8.24 -37.18 -4.38
N SER A 146 -7.97 -36.35 -5.40
CA SER A 146 -8.17 -36.68 -6.81
C SER A 146 -6.92 -37.26 -7.50
N ASN A 147 -5.75 -37.16 -6.86
CA ASN A 147 -4.46 -37.52 -7.44
C ASN A 147 -4.07 -36.69 -8.69
N GLU A 148 -4.74 -35.57 -8.95
CA GLU A 148 -4.46 -34.63 -10.05
C GLU A 148 -3.34 -33.63 -9.70
N SER A 149 -2.56 -33.20 -10.70
CA SER A 149 -1.53 -32.17 -10.55
C SER A 149 -1.93 -30.84 -11.20
N PHE A 150 -1.64 -29.74 -10.51
CA PHE A 150 -1.96 -28.38 -10.93
C PHE A 150 -0.76 -27.44 -10.98
N LYS A 151 -0.80 -26.52 -11.94
CA LYS A 151 0.10 -25.36 -12.02
C LYS A 151 -0.47 -24.20 -11.21
N VAL A 152 0.31 -23.68 -10.28
CA VAL A 152 -0.06 -22.54 -9.44
C VAL A 152 1.13 -21.59 -9.28
N MET A 153 0.88 -20.35 -8.84
CA MET A 153 1.91 -19.31 -8.72
C MET A 153 2.75 -19.17 -10.00
N LYS A 154 2.09 -19.12 -11.16
CA LYS A 154 2.73 -19.05 -12.49
C LYS A 154 3.45 -17.71 -12.64
N ARG A 155 4.70 -17.69 -13.10
CA ARG A 155 5.49 -16.47 -13.25
C ARG A 155 6.16 -16.35 -14.60
N THR A 156 6.28 -15.11 -15.04
CA THR A 156 7.18 -14.67 -16.12
C THR A 156 8.55 -14.31 -15.53
N CYS A 157 9.46 -13.76 -16.35
CA CYS A 157 10.72 -13.19 -15.87
C CYS A 157 10.56 -11.85 -15.12
N ASP A 158 9.34 -11.42 -14.79
CA ASP A 158 9.14 -10.22 -13.98
C ASP A 158 9.68 -10.43 -12.56
N ARG A 159 10.45 -9.43 -12.10
CA ARG A 159 11.08 -9.42 -10.77
C ARG A 159 10.09 -9.09 -9.66
N GLY A 160 8.92 -8.54 -9.98
CA GLY A 160 7.91 -8.09 -9.04
C GLY A 160 8.43 -7.02 -8.09
N TYR A 161 7.86 -6.98 -6.89
CA TYR A 161 8.30 -6.05 -5.86
C TYR A 161 9.69 -6.42 -5.30
N LYS A 162 10.52 -5.42 -5.05
CA LYS A 162 11.89 -5.62 -4.57
C LYS A 162 11.95 -6.42 -3.25
N GLY A 163 12.75 -7.49 -3.27
CA GLY A 163 12.99 -8.34 -2.11
C GLY A 163 11.81 -9.25 -1.76
N THR A 164 10.91 -9.52 -2.70
CA THR A 164 9.93 -10.60 -2.58
C THR A 164 10.67 -11.94 -2.54
N VAL A 165 10.27 -12.82 -1.62
CA VAL A 165 10.82 -14.17 -1.52
C VAL A 165 9.70 -15.13 -1.84
N LEU A 166 9.91 -15.96 -2.87
CA LEU A 166 8.91 -16.91 -3.34
C LEU A 166 9.41 -18.34 -3.11
N ARG A 167 8.55 -19.20 -2.57
CA ARG A 167 8.79 -20.61 -2.32
C ARG A 167 7.54 -21.40 -2.69
N CYS A 168 7.70 -22.58 -3.28
CA CYS A 168 6.55 -23.40 -3.64
C CYS A 168 5.87 -24.06 -2.42
N SER A 169 6.48 -24.01 -1.24
CA SER A 169 5.82 -24.35 0.04
C SER A 169 4.56 -23.53 0.31
N GLU A 170 4.45 -22.33 -0.28
CA GLU A 170 3.28 -21.46 -0.16
C GLU A 170 2.16 -21.82 -1.14
N ALA A 171 2.47 -22.58 -2.18
CA ALA A 171 1.60 -22.86 -3.31
C ALA A 171 0.27 -23.55 -2.92
N PRO A 172 0.24 -24.55 -2.03
CA PRO A 172 -1.02 -25.17 -1.58
C PRO A 172 -1.99 -24.16 -0.95
N GLY A 173 -1.47 -23.31 -0.06
CA GLY A 173 -2.28 -22.35 0.65
C GLY A 173 -2.65 -21.13 -0.22
N PHE A 174 -1.78 -20.71 -1.14
CA PHE A 174 -2.05 -19.71 -2.17
C PHE A 174 -3.20 -20.17 -3.07
N ALA A 175 -3.17 -21.40 -3.56
CA ALA A 175 -4.25 -21.95 -4.39
C ALA A 175 -5.58 -22.01 -3.64
N ASN A 176 -5.54 -22.43 -2.37
CA ASN A 176 -6.72 -22.49 -1.50
C ASN A 176 -7.24 -21.12 -1.03
N PHE A 177 -6.52 -20.02 -1.26
CA PHE A 177 -7.02 -18.69 -0.95
C PHE A 177 -8.31 -18.37 -1.72
N ARG A 178 -8.39 -18.79 -2.99
CA ARG A 178 -9.56 -18.55 -3.85
C ARG A 178 -10.82 -19.23 -3.31
N ALA A 179 -10.69 -20.48 -2.87
CA ALA A 179 -11.80 -21.21 -2.26
C ALA A 179 -12.28 -20.52 -0.96
N LYS A 180 -11.36 -20.04 -0.12
CA LYS A 180 -11.70 -19.27 1.09
C LYS A 180 -12.37 -17.94 0.77
N ALA A 181 -11.91 -17.25 -0.27
CA ALA A 181 -12.56 -16.04 -0.76
C ALA A 181 -13.98 -16.35 -1.25
N GLN A 182 -14.15 -17.44 -2.01
CA GLN A 182 -15.44 -17.88 -2.51
C GLN A 182 -16.42 -18.19 -1.37
N GLN A 183 -15.98 -18.82 -0.27
CA GLN A 183 -16.82 -19.03 0.92
C GLN A 183 -17.34 -17.73 1.54
N VAL A 184 -16.53 -16.66 1.52
CA VAL A 184 -16.97 -15.33 1.95
C VAL A 184 -17.99 -14.77 0.97
N ILE A 185 -17.74 -14.90 -0.34
CA ILE A 185 -18.65 -14.45 -1.40
C ILE A 185 -20.01 -15.16 -1.28
N ASP A 186 -20.02 -16.49 -1.16
CA ASP A 186 -21.23 -17.30 -1.03
C ASP A 186 -22.05 -16.87 0.19
N LYS A 187 -21.38 -16.52 1.31
CA LYS A 187 -22.03 -16.02 2.52
C LYS A 187 -22.69 -14.65 2.32
N VAL A 188 -22.06 -13.75 1.57
CA VAL A 188 -22.55 -12.36 1.41
C VAL A 188 -23.56 -12.19 0.28
N LEU A 189 -23.61 -13.14 -0.66
CA LEU A 189 -24.62 -13.18 -1.71
C LEU A 189 -25.99 -13.68 -1.20
N VAL A 190 -26.06 -14.24 0.01
CA VAL A 190 -27.33 -14.60 0.64
C VAL A 190 -28.18 -13.34 0.87
N PRO A 191 -29.45 -13.32 0.39
CA PRO A 191 -30.35 -12.20 0.63
C PRO A 191 -30.46 -11.86 2.11
N GLY A 192 -30.38 -10.57 2.45
CA GLY A 192 -30.47 -10.09 3.83
C GLY A 192 -29.14 -10.05 4.60
N TYR A 193 -28.00 -10.34 3.95
CA TYR A 193 -26.70 -10.06 4.55
C TYR A 193 -26.57 -8.56 4.88
N THR A 194 -26.27 -8.25 6.15
CA THR A 194 -26.06 -6.89 6.63
C THR A 194 -24.74 -6.78 7.39
N LEU A 195 -24.14 -5.60 7.30
CA LEU A 195 -22.97 -5.26 8.12
C LEU A 195 -23.39 -5.01 9.58
N PRO A 196 -22.45 -5.12 10.53
CA PRO A 196 -22.72 -4.76 11.91
C PRO A 196 -23.02 -3.25 12.04
N LYS A 197 -23.84 -2.91 13.05
CA LYS A 197 -24.15 -1.53 13.47
C LYS A 197 -24.62 -0.64 12.31
N MET A 198 -25.82 -0.90 11.79
CA MET A 198 -26.42 -0.13 10.68
C MET A 198 -27.54 0.82 11.15
N ASP A 199 -27.62 1.04 12.46
CA ASP A 199 -28.63 1.80 13.19
C ASP A 199 -28.22 3.25 13.51
N GLY A 200 -27.05 3.69 13.07
CA GLY A 200 -26.56 5.06 13.28
C GLY A 200 -27.07 6.08 12.26
N PRO A 201 -26.54 7.31 12.31
CA PRO A 201 -26.86 8.36 11.33
C PRO A 201 -26.59 7.91 9.89
N LEU A 202 -27.28 8.51 8.92
CA LEU A 202 -27.14 8.13 7.52
C LEU A 202 -25.72 8.37 7.01
N GLN A 203 -25.14 9.54 7.28
CA GLN A 203 -23.88 10.01 6.72
C GLN A 203 -22.92 10.46 7.82
N GLY A 204 -21.64 10.18 7.65
CA GLY A 204 -20.62 10.66 8.59
C GLY A 204 -19.19 10.42 8.10
N ILE A 205 -18.25 10.96 8.86
CA ILE A 205 -16.81 10.81 8.62
C ILE A 205 -16.26 9.77 9.60
N VAL A 206 -15.46 8.84 9.09
CA VAL A 206 -14.73 7.86 9.91
C VAL A 206 -13.25 8.15 9.83
N MET A 207 -12.61 8.30 10.99
CA MET A 207 -11.16 8.49 11.11
C MET A 207 -10.56 7.43 12.02
N VAL A 208 -9.35 6.96 11.70
CA VAL A 208 -8.55 6.09 12.60
C VAL A 208 -7.38 6.88 13.15
N VAL A 209 -7.14 6.76 14.45
CA VAL A 209 -6.07 7.50 15.14
C VAL A 209 -5.24 6.61 16.05
N TYR A 210 -3.95 6.89 16.07
CA TYR A 210 -2.97 6.34 17.02
C TYR A 210 -2.13 7.49 17.61
N PRO A 211 -1.38 7.28 18.70
CA PRO A 211 -0.85 8.37 19.52
C PRO A 211 -0.05 9.45 18.78
N LYS A 212 0.69 9.10 17.72
CA LYS A 212 1.52 10.07 16.97
C LYS A 212 0.72 10.96 16.02
N LEU A 213 -0.52 10.59 15.67
CA LEU A 213 -1.37 11.35 14.74
C LEU A 213 -2.50 12.10 15.43
N VAL A 214 -2.55 12.09 16.76
CA VAL A 214 -3.56 12.84 17.52
C VAL A 214 -3.56 14.31 17.12
N ALA A 215 -2.38 14.94 17.02
CA ALA A 215 -2.26 16.34 16.61
C ALA A 215 -2.76 16.56 15.17
N SER A 216 -2.52 15.61 14.26
CA SER A 216 -3.03 15.66 12.89
C SER A 216 -4.57 15.55 12.85
N VAL A 217 -5.16 14.60 13.59
CA VAL A 217 -6.63 14.49 13.68
C VAL A 217 -7.23 15.74 14.31
N TYR A 218 -6.66 16.22 15.41
CA TYR A 218 -7.12 17.43 16.07
C TYR A 218 -7.12 18.63 15.11
N ALA A 219 -6.04 18.79 14.33
CA ALA A 219 -5.94 19.83 13.32
C ALA A 219 -6.99 19.69 12.20
N THR A 220 -7.14 18.49 11.66
CA THR A 220 -8.07 18.20 10.56
C THR A 220 -9.53 18.39 11.00
N VAL A 221 -9.91 17.91 12.19
CA VAL A 221 -11.27 18.10 12.73
C VAL A 221 -11.56 19.58 12.96
N ARG A 222 -10.61 20.34 13.53
CA ARG A 222 -10.81 21.79 13.69
C ARG A 222 -10.91 22.53 12.36
N ALA A 223 -10.11 22.15 11.35
CA ALA A 223 -10.24 22.71 10.01
C ALA A 223 -11.62 22.41 9.40
N LEU A 224 -12.09 21.16 9.50
CA LEU A 224 -13.44 20.77 9.06
C LEU A 224 -14.53 21.62 9.71
N ARG A 225 -14.44 21.89 11.02
CA ARG A 225 -15.46 22.65 11.74
C ARG A 225 -15.35 24.16 11.59
N GLU A 226 -14.17 24.72 11.81
CA GLU A 226 -13.96 26.17 11.93
C GLU A 226 -13.66 26.84 10.59
N VAL A 227 -12.96 26.16 9.69
CA VAL A 227 -12.55 26.72 8.40
C VAL A 227 -13.58 26.37 7.32
N LEU A 228 -14.05 25.12 7.31
CA LEU A 228 -14.92 24.61 6.25
C LEU A 228 -16.41 24.58 6.63
N GLY A 229 -16.75 24.74 7.91
CA GLY A 229 -18.14 24.72 8.38
C GLY A 229 -18.83 23.36 8.27
N CYS A 230 -18.10 22.27 8.06
CA CYS A 230 -18.64 20.92 7.88
C CYS A 230 -19.37 20.45 9.14
N GLN A 231 -20.61 19.99 8.98
CA GLN A 231 -21.48 19.55 10.09
C GLN A 231 -21.61 18.01 10.19
N LEU A 232 -20.97 17.24 9.30
CA LEU A 232 -21.07 15.79 9.33
C LEU A 232 -20.60 15.22 10.68
N PRO A 233 -21.33 14.27 11.29
CA PRO A 233 -20.87 13.61 12.52
C PRO A 233 -19.56 12.84 12.24
N ILE A 234 -18.70 12.74 13.25
CA ILE A 234 -17.39 12.09 13.13
C ILE A 234 -17.29 10.91 14.10
N GLU A 235 -16.93 9.75 13.60
CA GLU A 235 -16.50 8.59 14.37
C GLU A 235 -14.98 8.49 14.38
N ILE A 236 -14.39 8.59 15.57
CA ILE A 236 -12.95 8.42 15.77
C ILE A 236 -12.68 7.02 16.34
N TRP A 237 -12.01 6.20 15.55
CA TRP A 237 -11.64 4.84 15.89
C TRP A 237 -10.19 4.76 16.39
N MET A 238 -9.99 4.03 17.48
CA MET A 238 -8.67 3.92 18.11
C MET A 238 -8.48 2.60 18.83
N ARG A 239 -7.22 2.20 18.98
CA ARG A 239 -6.82 1.07 19.80
C ARG A 239 -6.52 1.51 21.24
N PRO A 240 -7.30 1.09 22.25
CA PRO A 240 -7.03 1.47 23.63
C PRO A 240 -5.64 1.04 24.12
N ASP A 241 -5.17 -0.13 23.71
CA ASP A 241 -3.85 -0.67 24.05
C ASP A 241 -2.68 0.13 23.45
N GLU A 242 -2.91 0.88 22.37
CA GLU A 242 -1.92 1.81 21.82
C GLU A 242 -2.02 3.18 22.49
N MET A 243 -3.22 3.69 22.71
CA MET A 243 -3.47 4.99 23.32
C MET A 243 -3.02 5.05 24.78
N ASN A 244 -3.28 3.99 25.55
CA ASN A 244 -2.93 3.94 26.98
C ASN A 244 -1.41 3.92 27.23
N LYS A 245 -0.60 3.61 26.22
CA LYS A 245 0.87 3.70 26.31
C LYS A 245 1.38 5.14 26.35
N VAL A 246 0.52 6.11 26.04
CA VAL A 246 0.88 7.53 25.95
C VAL A 246 -0.12 8.34 26.78
N PRO A 247 0.19 8.63 28.05
CA PRO A 247 -0.66 9.44 28.90
C PRO A 247 -1.03 10.77 28.24
N GLY A 248 -2.29 11.18 28.40
CA GLY A 248 -2.85 12.40 27.82
C GLY A 248 -3.06 12.37 26.29
N ALA A 249 -2.78 11.26 25.58
CA ALA A 249 -2.93 11.20 24.13
C ALA A 249 -4.34 11.51 23.62
N LEU A 250 -5.37 11.20 24.39
CA LEU A 250 -6.75 11.45 23.97
C LEU A 250 -7.27 12.84 24.38
N GLU A 251 -6.53 13.57 25.21
CA GLU A 251 -7.00 14.85 25.73
C GLU A 251 -7.39 15.85 24.62
N PRO A 252 -6.62 16.01 23.54
CA PRO A 252 -7.00 16.92 22.47
C PRO A 252 -8.34 16.52 21.82
N LEU A 253 -8.58 15.22 21.61
CA LEU A 253 -9.80 14.76 20.97
C LEU A 253 -11.00 14.85 21.90
N PHE A 254 -10.81 14.55 23.19
CA PHE A 254 -11.85 14.76 24.20
C PHE A 254 -12.19 16.24 24.38
N ASP A 255 -11.22 17.13 24.21
CA ASP A 255 -11.45 18.58 24.20
C ASP A 255 -12.40 18.98 23.07
N LEU A 256 -12.20 18.46 21.86
CA LEU A 256 -13.11 18.69 20.75
C LEU A 256 -14.52 18.18 21.06
N ALA A 257 -14.63 16.95 21.58
CA ALA A 257 -15.94 16.34 21.87
C ALA A 257 -16.71 17.04 23.00
N ARG A 258 -16.02 17.69 23.95
CA ARG A 258 -16.68 18.50 24.99
C ARG A 258 -17.26 19.81 24.44
N ASN A 259 -16.67 20.36 23.39
CA ASN A 259 -17.19 21.56 22.75
C ASN A 259 -18.35 21.21 21.80
N LYS A 260 -19.58 21.36 22.29
CA LYS A 260 -20.81 21.07 21.54
C LYS A 260 -20.92 21.81 20.21
N SER A 261 -20.21 22.93 20.05
CA SER A 261 -20.17 23.70 18.79
C SER A 261 -19.47 22.95 17.65
N PHE A 262 -18.69 21.90 17.95
CA PHE A 262 -18.06 21.03 16.95
C PHE A 262 -18.93 19.86 16.48
N GLY A 263 -20.23 19.89 16.82
CA GLY A 263 -21.16 18.84 16.44
C GLY A 263 -20.85 17.50 17.10
N GLU A 264 -21.40 16.43 16.56
CA GLU A 264 -21.26 15.10 17.13
C GLU A 264 -19.89 14.48 16.78
N ILE A 265 -19.11 14.17 17.81
CA ILE A 265 -17.84 13.42 17.73
C ILE A 265 -17.95 12.23 18.67
N THR A 266 -17.90 11.02 18.13
CA THR A 266 -17.99 9.77 18.87
C THR A 266 -16.67 9.00 18.82
N PHE A 267 -16.45 8.12 19.80
CA PHE A 267 -15.22 7.35 19.94
C PHE A 267 -15.53 5.86 19.96
N GLU A 268 -14.86 5.10 19.10
CA GLU A 268 -15.04 3.66 18.99
C GLU A 268 -13.71 2.92 19.22
N ALA A 269 -13.78 1.82 19.98
CA ALA A 269 -12.61 1.03 20.35
C ALA A 269 -12.37 -0.13 19.37
N ILE A 270 -11.17 -0.16 18.79
CA ILE A 270 -10.68 -1.31 18.03
C ILE A 270 -10.13 -2.35 19.01
N ARG A 271 -10.90 -3.39 19.29
CA ARG A 271 -10.51 -4.48 20.21
C ARG A 271 -9.98 -5.73 19.50
N HIS A 272 -10.15 -5.83 18.18
CA HIS A 272 -9.69 -6.99 17.42
C HIS A 272 -8.16 -7.05 17.38
N ARG A 273 -7.56 -8.17 17.79
CA ARG A 273 -6.10 -8.31 17.98
C ARG A 273 -5.30 -8.05 16.70
N GLN A 274 -5.81 -8.46 15.53
CA GLN A 274 -5.14 -8.29 14.24
C GLN A 274 -5.46 -6.96 13.54
N ALA A 275 -6.36 -6.14 14.11
CA ALA A 275 -6.73 -4.84 13.54
C ALA A 275 -5.73 -3.77 14.01
N VAL A 276 -4.50 -3.89 13.50
CA VAL A 276 -3.38 -2.97 13.75
C VAL A 276 -2.90 -2.38 12.43
N LEU A 277 -2.24 -1.22 12.48
CA LEU A 277 -1.71 -0.52 11.30
C LEU A 277 -2.81 -0.35 10.22
N PHE A 278 -2.55 -0.78 8.98
CA PHE A 278 -3.46 -0.71 7.83
C PHE A 278 -4.81 -1.42 8.06
N ASN A 279 -4.82 -2.51 8.83
CA ASN A 279 -6.04 -3.27 9.10
C ASN A 279 -7.03 -2.54 10.01
N SER A 280 -6.58 -1.50 10.74
CA SER A 280 -7.46 -0.69 11.59
C SER A 280 -8.50 0.07 10.75
N LYS A 281 -8.14 0.55 9.55
CA LYS A 281 -9.05 1.21 8.59
C LYS A 281 -10.13 0.28 8.06
N ILE A 282 -9.73 -0.91 7.65
CA ILE A 282 -10.66 -1.95 7.18
C ILE A 282 -11.65 -2.29 8.30
N TYR A 283 -11.15 -2.46 9.53
CA TYR A 283 -11.98 -2.77 10.67
C TYR A 283 -12.98 -1.65 11.00
N SER A 284 -12.55 -0.39 11.00
CA SER A 284 -13.43 0.75 11.29
C SER A 284 -14.52 0.91 10.23
N LEU A 285 -14.19 0.77 8.94
CA LEU A 285 -15.19 0.85 7.86
C LEU A 285 -16.21 -0.28 7.92
N TYR A 286 -15.78 -1.50 8.25
CA TYR A 286 -16.69 -2.63 8.40
C TYR A 286 -17.63 -2.46 9.61
N ASN A 287 -17.16 -1.83 10.70
CA ASN A 287 -17.88 -1.75 11.98
C ASN A 287 -18.42 -0.36 12.35
N SER A 288 -18.37 0.63 11.45
CA SER A 288 -18.95 1.97 11.65
C SER A 288 -20.45 1.90 11.92
N LYS A 289 -21.05 2.94 12.51
CA LYS A 289 -22.51 3.06 12.64
C LYS A 289 -23.16 3.75 11.45
N PHE A 290 -22.39 4.51 10.67
CA PHE A 290 -22.93 5.26 9.52
C PHE A 290 -23.26 4.36 8.35
N GLN A 291 -24.36 4.60 7.66
CA GLN A 291 -24.67 3.83 6.43
C GLN A 291 -23.81 4.30 5.25
N GLN A 292 -23.53 5.60 5.15
CA GLN A 292 -22.70 6.21 4.13
C GLN A 292 -21.51 6.89 4.82
N VAL A 293 -20.30 6.43 4.48
CA VAL A 293 -19.08 6.83 5.16
C VAL A 293 -18.17 7.57 4.20
N LEU A 294 -17.69 8.74 4.63
CA LEU A 294 -16.43 9.30 4.15
C LEU A 294 -15.33 8.85 5.11
N PHE A 295 -14.51 7.88 4.71
CA PHE A 295 -13.29 7.60 5.43
C PHE A 295 -12.28 8.71 5.15
N LEU A 296 -11.58 9.18 6.18
CA LEU A 296 -10.55 10.21 6.07
C LEU A 296 -9.37 9.85 6.97
N ASP A 297 -8.18 9.67 6.38
CA ASP A 297 -6.95 9.46 7.13
C ASP A 297 -6.61 10.67 8.00
N ALA A 298 -5.92 10.43 9.12
CA ALA A 298 -5.62 11.44 10.13
C ALA A 298 -4.80 12.63 9.61
N ASP A 299 -4.04 12.42 8.54
CA ASP A 299 -3.14 13.36 7.87
C ASP A 299 -3.65 13.76 6.47
N ASN A 300 -4.96 13.61 6.22
CA ASN A 300 -5.62 14.02 5.00
C ASN A 300 -6.59 15.16 5.27
N ALA A 301 -6.26 16.35 4.76
CA ALA A 301 -7.03 17.57 5.01
C ALA A 301 -7.88 17.96 3.79
N PRO A 302 -9.20 18.10 3.94
CA PRO A 302 -10.03 18.67 2.88
C PRO A 302 -9.76 20.18 2.73
N VAL A 303 -9.86 20.70 1.52
CA VAL A 303 -9.78 22.15 1.23
C VAL A 303 -11.14 22.82 1.08
N LYS A 304 -12.21 22.02 1.08
CA LYS A 304 -13.61 22.41 0.96
C LYS A 304 -14.47 21.45 1.79
N ASP A 305 -15.63 21.91 2.29
CA ASP A 305 -16.58 21.02 2.96
C ASP A 305 -16.90 19.80 2.07
N PRO A 306 -16.58 18.56 2.51
CA PRO A 306 -16.78 17.36 1.70
C PRO A 306 -18.22 16.82 1.75
N SER A 307 -19.14 17.45 2.49
CA SER A 307 -20.52 16.98 2.66
C SER A 307 -21.28 16.80 1.33
N TYR A 308 -21.03 17.67 0.35
CA TYR A 308 -21.68 17.58 -0.96
C TYR A 308 -21.32 16.31 -1.74
N LEU A 309 -20.22 15.60 -1.38
CA LEU A 309 -19.83 14.37 -2.06
C LEU A 309 -20.94 13.31 -2.01
N PHE A 310 -21.70 13.26 -0.91
CA PHE A 310 -22.81 12.32 -0.75
C PHE A 310 -24.00 12.60 -1.69
N SER A 311 -24.08 13.77 -2.30
CA SER A 311 -25.14 14.13 -3.27
C SER A 311 -24.64 14.22 -4.71
N THR A 312 -23.37 13.94 -4.96
CA THR A 312 -22.82 13.87 -6.32
C THR A 312 -23.49 12.77 -7.14
N ALA A 313 -23.62 12.99 -8.46
CA ALA A 313 -24.24 12.02 -9.36
C ALA A 313 -23.48 10.69 -9.37
N GLU A 314 -22.15 10.77 -9.26
CA GLU A 314 -21.22 9.65 -9.19
C GLU A 314 -21.50 8.77 -7.98
N PHE A 315 -21.66 9.37 -6.79
CA PHE A 315 -21.97 8.63 -5.57
C PHE A 315 -23.39 8.09 -5.58
N GLN A 316 -24.39 8.87 -5.99
CA GLN A 316 -25.78 8.39 -6.07
C GLN A 316 -25.92 7.21 -7.04
N LYS A 317 -25.21 7.27 -8.19
CA LYS A 317 -25.22 6.19 -9.18
C LYS A 317 -24.54 4.92 -8.67
N THR A 318 -23.39 5.03 -8.03
CA THR A 318 -22.53 3.86 -7.75
C THR A 318 -22.50 3.42 -6.29
N GLY A 319 -22.76 4.32 -5.35
CA GLY A 319 -22.60 4.15 -3.92
C GLY A 319 -21.14 4.04 -3.45
N ALA A 320 -20.15 4.24 -4.33
CA ALA A 320 -18.75 4.20 -3.95
C ALA A 320 -17.91 5.14 -4.81
N ILE A 321 -17.16 6.06 -4.19
CA ILE A 321 -16.15 6.89 -4.87
C ILE A 321 -14.77 6.55 -4.29
N PHE A 322 -13.84 6.27 -5.19
CA PHE A 322 -12.44 5.96 -4.90
C PHE A 322 -11.52 6.95 -5.60
N TRP A 323 -10.34 7.17 -5.01
CA TRP A 323 -9.36 8.10 -5.54
C TRP A 323 -8.13 7.35 -6.06
N PRO A 324 -7.56 7.77 -7.21
CA PRO A 324 -6.33 7.19 -7.71
C PRO A 324 -5.13 7.58 -6.83
N ASP A 325 -4.16 6.68 -6.74
CA ASP A 325 -2.78 6.96 -6.34
C ASP A 325 -1.96 7.40 -7.58
N TYR A 326 -0.69 7.71 -7.39
CA TYR A 326 0.27 8.05 -8.42
C TYR A 326 0.58 6.90 -9.40
N TRP A 327 0.30 5.66 -9.03
CA TRP A 327 0.89 4.49 -9.70
C TRP A 327 -0.05 3.86 -10.72
N HIS A 328 0.44 3.80 -11.95
CA HIS A 328 -0.12 2.98 -13.03
C HIS A 328 0.62 1.64 -13.13
N PRO A 329 0.00 0.53 -13.58
CA PRO A 329 0.66 -0.76 -13.79
C PRO A 329 1.99 -0.69 -14.56
N GLU A 330 2.13 0.25 -15.50
CA GLU A 330 3.37 0.46 -16.27
C GLU A 330 4.53 1.07 -15.46
N HIS A 331 4.22 1.81 -14.40
CA HIS A 331 5.18 2.56 -13.59
C HIS A 331 5.04 2.31 -12.09
N THR A 332 4.38 1.21 -11.71
CA THR A 332 4.11 0.86 -10.31
C THR A 332 5.39 0.56 -9.54
N ILE A 333 5.50 1.15 -8.35
CA ILE A 333 6.56 0.82 -7.40
C ILE A 333 6.19 -0.37 -6.50
N PHE A 334 4.97 -0.90 -6.62
CA PHE A 334 4.40 -1.94 -5.76
C PHE A 334 4.28 -3.30 -6.45
N GLY A 335 4.63 -3.40 -7.74
CA GLY A 335 4.58 -4.65 -8.49
C GLY A 335 3.15 -5.09 -8.83
N ILE A 336 2.21 -4.15 -8.92
CA ILE A 336 0.82 -4.37 -9.34
C ILE A 336 0.75 -4.14 -10.86
N ASN A 337 1.41 -5.01 -11.62
CA ASN A 337 1.41 -5.00 -13.09
C ASN A 337 0.74 -6.26 -13.67
N GLN A 338 0.61 -6.36 -14.98
CA GLN A 338 -0.06 -7.49 -15.66
C GLN A 338 0.48 -8.88 -15.28
N THR A 339 1.76 -9.00 -14.94
CA THR A 339 2.39 -10.29 -14.62
C THR A 339 2.38 -10.63 -13.13
N SER A 340 1.82 -9.74 -12.30
CA SER A 340 1.76 -9.93 -10.85
C SER A 340 1.01 -11.19 -10.46
N LEU A 341 1.55 -11.93 -9.49
CA LEU A 341 0.86 -13.07 -8.88
C LEU A 341 -0.45 -12.68 -8.18
N LEU A 342 -0.66 -11.39 -7.91
CA LEU A 342 -1.89 -10.83 -7.40
C LEU A 342 -3.12 -11.29 -8.19
N TRP A 343 -3.08 -11.23 -9.53
CA TRP A 343 -4.22 -11.57 -10.38
C TRP A 343 -4.58 -13.05 -10.28
N GLN A 344 -3.55 -13.89 -10.13
CA GLN A 344 -3.76 -15.30 -9.79
C GLN A 344 -4.25 -15.47 -8.36
N LEU A 345 -3.81 -14.70 -7.38
CA LEU A 345 -4.31 -14.84 -6.00
C LEU A 345 -5.81 -14.52 -5.95
N LEU A 346 -6.21 -13.41 -6.57
CA LEU A 346 -7.59 -12.92 -6.59
C LEU A 346 -8.50 -13.70 -7.52
N ASP A 347 -7.92 -14.48 -8.44
CA ASP A 347 -8.65 -15.13 -9.52
C ASP A 347 -9.42 -14.09 -10.35
N LEU A 348 -8.66 -13.12 -10.86
CA LEU A 348 -9.15 -12.03 -11.70
C LEU A 348 -8.26 -11.88 -12.93
N PRO A 349 -8.83 -11.49 -14.08
CA PRO A 349 -8.02 -10.99 -15.17
C PRO A 349 -7.30 -9.71 -14.74
N PHE A 350 -6.18 -9.40 -15.40
CA PHE A 350 -5.52 -8.11 -15.25
C PHE A 350 -6.48 -6.99 -15.64
N VAL A 351 -6.51 -5.93 -14.82
CA VAL A 351 -7.27 -4.71 -15.09
C VAL A 351 -6.29 -3.56 -15.18
N ASP A 352 -6.20 -2.96 -16.37
CA ASP A 352 -5.36 -1.81 -16.63
C ASP A 352 -6.03 -0.52 -16.15
N MET A 353 -5.66 -0.11 -14.94
CA MET A 353 -6.17 1.10 -14.29
C MET A 353 -5.20 1.55 -13.20
N LEU A 354 -5.32 2.82 -12.79
CA LEU A 354 -4.56 3.35 -11.66
C LEU A 354 -4.84 2.54 -10.39
N GLU A 355 -3.77 2.38 -9.61
CA GLU A 355 -3.90 1.94 -8.22
C GLU A 355 -4.73 2.95 -7.41
N GLN A 356 -5.40 2.47 -6.38
CA GLN A 356 -6.31 3.29 -5.57
C GLN A 356 -5.62 3.79 -4.30
N ASP A 357 -5.62 5.07 -3.95
CA ASP A 357 -5.23 5.50 -2.59
C ASP A 357 -6.41 5.31 -1.60
N SER A 358 -6.12 4.80 -0.40
CA SER A 358 -7.15 4.63 0.65
C SER A 358 -7.16 5.75 1.68
N GLY A 359 -6.42 6.85 1.46
CA GLY A 359 -6.40 8.04 2.33
C GLY A 359 -7.78 8.67 2.51
N GLN A 360 -8.66 8.45 1.54
CA GLN A 360 -10.07 8.79 1.61
C GLN A 360 -10.87 7.83 0.74
N LEU A 361 -12.06 7.48 1.21
CA LEU A 361 -12.99 6.58 0.53
C LEU A 361 -14.41 7.05 0.83
N LEU A 362 -15.28 7.10 -0.17
CA LEU A 362 -16.70 7.40 0.05
C LEU A 362 -17.52 6.16 -0.26
N ILE A 363 -18.19 5.56 0.72
CA ILE A 363 -18.82 4.24 0.57
C ILE A 363 -20.20 4.23 1.22
N ASP A 364 -21.22 3.84 0.45
CA ASP A 364 -22.49 3.35 0.95
C ASP A 364 -22.30 1.90 1.42
N ARG A 365 -22.15 1.74 2.73
CA ARG A 365 -21.89 0.47 3.41
C ARG A 365 -23.06 -0.51 3.25
N LYS A 366 -24.29 0.00 3.14
CA LYS A 366 -25.48 -0.84 2.94
C LYS A 366 -25.47 -1.47 1.56
N ARG A 367 -25.21 -0.67 0.52
CA ARG A 367 -25.11 -1.14 -0.88
C ARG A 367 -23.88 -2.01 -1.12
N HIS A 368 -22.78 -1.75 -0.40
CA HIS A 368 -21.49 -2.42 -0.57
C HIS A 368 -21.10 -3.34 0.59
N ALA A 369 -22.08 -3.97 1.25
CA ALA A 369 -21.85 -4.90 2.35
C ALA A 369 -20.95 -6.09 1.94
N GLY A 370 -21.23 -6.70 0.78
CA GLY A 370 -20.45 -7.82 0.25
C GLY A 370 -18.98 -7.45 -0.03
N PRO A 371 -18.70 -6.39 -0.81
CA PRO A 371 -17.34 -5.92 -1.01
C PRO A 371 -16.59 -5.62 0.30
N LEU A 372 -17.22 -4.93 1.25
CA LEU A 372 -16.59 -4.64 2.55
C LEU A 372 -16.23 -5.91 3.34
N ALA A 373 -17.07 -6.93 3.31
CA ALA A 373 -16.77 -8.23 3.92
C ALA A 373 -15.59 -8.94 3.24
N LEU A 374 -15.47 -8.80 1.92
CA LEU A 374 -14.34 -9.35 1.17
C LEU A 374 -13.04 -8.60 1.45
N VAL A 375 -13.07 -7.26 1.60
CA VAL A 375 -11.92 -6.48 2.09
C VAL A 375 -11.49 -6.92 3.49
N LEU A 376 -12.47 -7.17 4.38
CA LEU A 376 -12.20 -7.71 5.71
C LEU A 376 -11.49 -9.08 5.61
N PHE A 377 -11.93 -9.98 4.73
CA PHE A 377 -11.22 -11.23 4.48
C PHE A 377 -9.79 -10.99 3.96
N TYR A 378 -9.59 -10.10 2.99
CA TYR A 378 -8.27 -9.78 2.44
C TYR A 378 -7.31 -9.25 3.51
N GLY A 379 -7.76 -8.36 4.39
CA GLY A 379 -6.93 -7.80 5.47
C GLY A 379 -6.59 -8.80 6.57
N PHE A 380 -7.50 -9.75 6.87
CA PHE A 380 -7.43 -10.57 8.10
C PHE A 380 -7.17 -12.06 7.88
N HIS A 381 -7.18 -12.57 6.65
CA HIS A 381 -6.85 -13.97 6.40
C HIS A 381 -5.44 -14.34 6.87
N SER A 382 -5.27 -15.60 7.28
CA SER A 382 -4.00 -16.15 7.75
C SER A 382 -3.67 -17.47 7.04
N PRO A 383 -2.43 -17.66 6.55
CA PRO A 383 -1.39 -16.63 6.40
C PRO A 383 -1.84 -15.55 5.41
N ASN A 384 -1.37 -14.30 5.59
CA ASN A 384 -1.74 -13.20 4.69
C ASN A 384 -0.82 -13.17 3.46
N TYR A 385 -1.32 -13.61 2.30
CA TYR A 385 -0.53 -13.71 1.07
C TYR A 385 -0.20 -12.36 0.43
N PHE A 386 -1.03 -11.33 0.60
CA PHE A 386 -0.69 -9.97 0.13
C PHE A 386 0.60 -9.49 0.79
N ASN A 387 0.73 -9.68 2.11
CA ASN A 387 1.91 -9.29 2.86
C ASN A 387 3.08 -10.26 2.64
N LYS A 388 2.82 -11.57 2.72
CA LYS A 388 3.86 -12.61 2.64
C LYS A 388 4.57 -12.60 1.29
N LEU A 389 3.83 -12.38 0.19
CA LEU A 389 4.34 -12.34 -1.17
C LEU A 389 4.49 -10.91 -1.72
N LYS A 390 4.23 -9.89 -0.89
CA LYS A 390 4.30 -8.45 -1.24
C LYS A 390 3.53 -8.10 -2.52
N LEU A 391 2.30 -8.58 -2.62
CA LEU A 391 1.44 -8.42 -3.80
C LEU A 391 0.60 -7.15 -3.77
N ALA A 392 0.47 -6.54 -2.59
CA ALA A 392 -0.17 -5.24 -2.40
C ALA A 392 0.46 -4.56 -1.18
N TRP A 393 0.41 -3.22 -1.14
CA TRP A 393 0.94 -2.44 -0.03
C TRP A 393 -0.16 -2.02 0.94
N GLY A 394 -0.30 -2.76 2.04
CA GLY A 394 -1.28 -2.45 3.08
C GLY A 394 -2.72 -2.65 2.61
N ASP A 395 -3.62 -1.77 3.08
CA ASP A 395 -5.06 -1.80 2.79
C ASP A 395 -5.43 -1.12 1.47
N LYS A 396 -4.55 -0.26 0.97
CA LYS A 396 -4.68 0.65 -0.16
C LYS A 396 -5.58 0.11 -1.30
N ASP A 397 -5.11 -0.89 -2.04
CA ASP A 397 -5.84 -1.44 -3.20
C ASP A 397 -6.81 -2.57 -2.83
N LEU A 398 -6.85 -3.03 -1.57
CA LEU A 398 -7.71 -4.15 -1.17
C LEU A 398 -9.19 -3.83 -1.40
N PHE A 399 -9.59 -2.57 -1.23
CA PHE A 399 -10.93 -2.08 -1.54
C PHE A 399 -11.24 -2.24 -3.04
N ARG A 400 -10.41 -1.67 -3.91
CA ARG A 400 -10.56 -1.82 -5.37
C ARG A 400 -10.66 -3.29 -5.78
N PHE A 401 -9.80 -4.15 -5.25
CA PHE A 401 -9.80 -5.58 -5.60
C PHE A 401 -11.10 -6.29 -5.20
N ALA A 402 -11.67 -5.98 -4.03
CA ALA A 402 -12.93 -6.58 -3.62
C ALA A 402 -14.10 -6.14 -4.51
N TRP A 403 -14.12 -4.87 -4.93
CA TRP A 403 -15.13 -4.35 -5.86
C TRP A 403 -15.00 -5.00 -7.24
N LEU A 404 -13.78 -5.11 -7.77
CA LEU A 404 -13.51 -5.80 -9.02
C LEU A 404 -13.91 -7.28 -8.95
N LYS A 405 -13.61 -7.98 -7.83
CA LYS A 405 -13.94 -9.41 -7.67
C LYS A 405 -15.44 -9.67 -7.68
N LEU A 406 -16.24 -8.77 -7.10
CA LEU A 406 -17.68 -8.90 -7.02
C LEU A 406 -18.43 -8.20 -8.17
N GLY A 407 -17.73 -7.56 -9.10
CA GLY A 407 -18.36 -6.73 -10.14
C GLY A 407 -19.18 -5.57 -9.57
N ALA A 408 -18.85 -5.10 -8.37
CA ALA A 408 -19.58 -4.03 -7.69
C ALA A 408 -19.28 -2.67 -8.33
N SER A 409 -20.31 -1.84 -8.51
CA SER A 409 -20.16 -0.51 -9.11
C SER A 409 -19.40 0.44 -8.19
N PHE A 410 -18.41 1.16 -8.72
CA PHE A 410 -17.75 2.29 -8.08
C PHE A 410 -17.39 3.34 -9.12
N HIS A 411 -17.16 4.57 -8.69
CA HIS A 411 -16.58 5.64 -9.49
C HIS A 411 -15.14 5.87 -9.04
N MET A 412 -14.18 5.67 -9.93
CA MET A 412 -12.80 6.12 -9.73
C MET A 412 -12.69 7.56 -10.22
N ILE A 413 -12.22 8.48 -9.38
CA ILE A 413 -11.97 9.86 -9.79
C ILE A 413 -11.02 9.88 -11.00
N GLU A 414 -11.46 10.53 -12.08
CA GLU A 414 -10.75 10.51 -13.36
C GLU A 414 -9.56 11.49 -13.41
N THR A 415 -9.60 12.53 -12.58
CA THR A 415 -8.54 13.53 -12.53
C THR A 415 -7.36 12.96 -11.74
N LEU A 416 -6.20 12.90 -12.40
CA LEU A 416 -4.98 12.33 -11.84
C LEU A 416 -4.51 13.12 -10.61
N PRO A 417 -3.88 12.48 -9.62
CA PRO A 417 -3.36 13.18 -8.46
C PRO A 417 -2.31 14.22 -8.85
N ALA A 418 -2.39 15.39 -8.22
CA ALA A 418 -1.34 16.40 -8.26
C ALA A 418 -0.38 16.20 -7.08
N VAL A 419 0.77 16.86 -7.13
CA VAL A 419 1.80 16.77 -6.09
C VAL A 419 2.04 18.15 -5.50
N ALA A 420 1.77 18.31 -4.20
CA ALA A 420 2.08 19.52 -3.45
C ALA A 420 3.41 19.35 -2.69
N GLY A 421 4.23 20.40 -2.70
CA GLY A 421 5.57 20.33 -2.12
C GLY A 421 6.36 21.63 -2.10
N GLU A 422 7.64 21.48 -1.80
CA GLU A 422 8.62 22.56 -1.76
C GLU A 422 9.39 22.66 -3.08
N VAL A 423 9.57 23.88 -3.60
CA VAL A 423 10.54 24.16 -4.68
C VAL A 423 11.72 24.91 -4.08
N THR A 424 12.90 24.29 -4.10
CA THR A 424 14.16 24.89 -3.60
C THR A 424 15.15 24.99 -4.76
N GLY A 425 15.33 26.19 -5.32
CA GLY A 425 16.16 26.40 -6.51
C GLY A 425 15.61 25.63 -7.71
N GLN A 426 16.36 24.64 -8.19
CA GLN A 426 15.96 23.79 -9.32
C GLN A 426 15.24 22.50 -8.90
N TRP A 427 15.02 22.28 -7.60
CA TRP A 427 14.59 21.00 -7.05
C TRP A 427 13.16 21.09 -6.53
N PHE A 428 12.33 20.13 -6.90
CA PHE A 428 10.99 19.95 -6.32
C PHE A 428 10.98 18.75 -5.39
N CYS A 429 10.47 18.93 -4.17
CA CYS A 429 10.22 17.84 -3.23
C CYS A 429 8.72 17.75 -2.91
N GLY A 430 8.01 16.87 -3.61
CA GLY A 430 6.62 16.55 -3.35
C GLY A 430 6.45 15.76 -2.05
N MET A 431 5.59 16.24 -1.15
CA MET A 431 5.39 15.64 0.17
C MET A 431 3.91 15.37 0.47
N THR A 432 3.01 15.87 -0.36
CA THR A 432 1.56 15.77 -0.20
C THR A 432 0.92 15.42 -1.53
N MET A 433 0.05 14.43 -1.52
CA MET A 433 -0.81 14.11 -2.65
C MET A 433 -2.03 15.02 -2.63
N ALA A 434 -2.26 15.71 -3.74
CA ALA A 434 -3.43 16.53 -3.96
C ALA A 434 -4.41 15.79 -4.85
N GLN A 435 -5.59 15.50 -4.33
CA GLN A 435 -6.61 14.68 -4.97
C GLN A 435 -7.89 15.46 -5.17
N HIS A 436 -8.60 15.12 -6.25
CA HIS A 436 -9.63 15.96 -6.82
C HIS A 436 -11.04 15.44 -6.54
N ASP A 437 -12.03 16.30 -6.67
CA ASP A 437 -13.44 15.92 -6.71
C ASP A 437 -13.85 15.42 -8.12
N PRO A 438 -15.11 14.97 -8.32
CA PRO A 438 -15.59 14.57 -9.65
C PRO A 438 -15.57 15.68 -10.71
N LYS A 439 -15.47 16.95 -10.32
CA LYS A 439 -15.36 18.10 -11.23
C LYS A 439 -13.91 18.42 -11.60
N GLY A 440 -12.95 17.72 -10.99
CA GLY A 440 -11.52 17.90 -11.22
C GLY A 440 -10.92 19.05 -10.43
N GLU A 441 -11.60 19.53 -9.38
CA GLU A 441 -11.10 20.56 -8.46
C GLU A 441 -10.38 19.89 -7.29
N VAL A 442 -9.30 20.48 -6.78
CA VAL A 442 -8.58 19.95 -5.61
C VAL A 442 -9.54 19.90 -4.42
N LEU A 443 -9.62 18.74 -3.77
CA LEU A 443 -10.47 18.52 -2.60
C LEU A 443 -9.69 18.03 -1.39
N PHE A 444 -8.72 17.14 -1.57
CA PHE A 444 -7.99 16.49 -0.48
C PHE A 444 -6.48 16.72 -0.61
N LEU A 445 -5.85 17.05 0.52
CA LEU A 445 -4.39 17.20 0.66
C LEU A 445 -3.90 16.14 1.66
N HIS A 446 -3.47 15.01 1.13
CA HIS A 446 -2.99 13.87 1.91
C HIS A 446 -1.47 14.00 2.15
N ARG A 447 -1.07 14.35 3.37
CA ARG A 447 0.33 14.50 3.78
C ARG A 447 1.03 13.14 3.93
N ASN A 448 1.43 12.54 2.80
CA ASN A 448 2.14 11.24 2.80
C ASN A 448 3.51 11.31 3.50
N GLN A 449 4.10 12.51 3.60
CA GLN A 449 5.32 12.82 4.33
C GLN A 449 5.06 13.96 5.33
N LEU A 450 5.95 14.10 6.33
CA LEU A 450 5.91 15.20 7.31
C LEU A 450 4.53 15.44 7.93
N LYS A 451 4.03 14.41 8.62
CA LYS A 451 2.75 14.46 9.35
C LYS A 451 2.79 15.51 10.45
N LEU A 452 1.64 16.11 10.77
CA LEU A 452 1.52 17.16 11.79
C LEU A 452 1.63 16.56 13.20
N THR A 453 2.63 17.00 13.95
CA THR A 453 2.89 16.53 15.31
C THR A 453 2.60 17.57 16.36
N GLY A 454 2.67 18.86 16.00
CA GLY A 454 2.55 19.99 16.93
C GLY A 454 3.68 20.08 17.96
N ASP A 455 4.71 19.23 17.86
CA ASP A 455 5.79 19.11 18.84
C ASP A 455 7.14 19.27 18.16
N ALA A 456 8.02 20.11 18.72
CA ALA A 456 9.33 20.40 18.15
C ALA A 456 10.36 19.30 18.45
N LYS A 457 9.90 18.14 18.94
CA LYS A 457 10.77 17.02 19.30
C LYS A 457 11.55 16.53 18.09
N LEU A 458 12.86 16.34 18.32
CA LEU A 458 13.77 15.69 17.39
C LEU A 458 13.13 14.42 16.82
N GLY A 459 12.72 14.47 15.56
CA GLY A 459 12.60 13.25 14.76
C GLY A 459 13.91 12.49 14.89
N LYS A 460 13.87 11.16 14.83
CA LYS A 460 15.08 10.32 14.79
C LYS A 460 16.00 10.87 13.70
N PHE A 461 16.98 11.68 14.10
CA PHE A 461 17.99 12.24 13.22
C PHE A 461 18.62 11.06 12.49
N ASP A 462 18.71 11.11 11.16
CA ASP A 462 19.49 10.12 10.43
C ASP A 462 20.86 10.01 11.12
N SER A 463 21.24 8.81 11.54
CA SER A 463 22.48 8.57 12.26
C SER A 463 23.71 8.99 11.45
N ARG A 464 23.58 9.08 10.12
CA ARG A 464 24.61 9.61 9.21
C ARG A 464 24.80 11.12 9.34
N LEU A 465 23.73 11.86 9.64
CA LEU A 465 23.78 13.32 9.79
C LEU A 465 24.24 13.77 11.18
N LYS A 466 24.18 12.88 12.19
CA LYS A 466 24.85 13.11 13.49
C LYS A 466 26.36 13.31 13.36
N LYS A 467 26.99 12.67 12.36
CA LYS A 467 28.43 12.86 12.08
C LYS A 467 28.75 14.22 11.46
N VAL A 468 27.77 14.87 10.81
CA VAL A 468 27.96 16.14 10.08
C VAL A 468 27.60 17.33 10.96
N PHE A 469 26.54 17.23 11.78
CA PHE A 469 26.01 18.36 12.55
C PHE A 469 26.31 18.33 14.06
N GLY A 470 27.05 17.33 14.54
CA GLY A 470 27.42 17.20 15.96
C GLY A 470 26.26 16.79 16.87
N ASN A 471 26.53 16.73 18.19
CA ASN A 471 25.62 16.22 19.22
C ASN A 471 24.62 17.27 19.78
N SER A 472 24.49 18.45 19.17
CA SER A 472 23.63 19.50 19.70
C SER A 472 22.17 19.29 19.28
N PRO A 473 21.23 19.05 20.21
CA PRO A 473 19.80 19.01 19.90
C PRO A 473 19.33 20.45 19.59
N LYS A 474 19.47 20.89 18.35
CA LYS A 474 18.77 22.11 17.92
C LYS A 474 17.28 21.78 17.89
N LEU A 475 16.50 22.52 18.66
CA LEU A 475 15.06 22.65 18.48
C LEU A 475 14.87 23.16 17.04
N ILE A 476 14.51 22.27 16.10
CA ILE A 476 14.33 22.69 14.71
C ILE A 476 12.91 23.24 14.59
N LEU A 477 12.72 24.47 15.07
CA LEU A 477 11.55 25.26 14.72
C LEU A 477 11.66 25.65 13.24
N SER A 478 10.53 25.72 12.55
CA SER A 478 10.47 26.41 11.27
C SER A 478 10.77 27.90 11.44
N GLU A 479 11.13 28.57 10.35
CA GLU A 479 11.51 29.99 10.36
C GLU A 479 10.43 30.90 10.93
N ASP A 480 9.17 30.49 10.82
CA ASP A 480 7.98 31.17 11.34
C ASP A 480 7.62 30.74 12.79
N GLY A 481 8.48 30.01 13.48
CA GLY A 481 8.36 29.68 14.91
C GLY A 481 7.43 28.52 15.25
N TYR A 482 6.85 27.83 14.26
CA TYR A 482 6.04 26.63 14.48
C TYR A 482 6.90 25.35 14.54
N PRO A 483 6.43 24.28 15.21
CA PRO A 483 7.16 23.01 15.23
C PRO A 483 7.13 22.25 13.90
N ASP A 484 5.96 22.18 13.27
CA ASP A 484 5.81 21.51 11.98
C ASP A 484 6.16 22.51 10.86
N PRO A 485 6.96 22.13 9.85
CA PRO A 485 7.28 23.04 8.74
C PRO A 485 6.09 23.26 7.80
N ALA A 486 6.07 24.44 7.16
CA ALA A 486 5.28 24.67 5.96
C ALA A 486 5.91 23.91 4.80
N ILE A 487 5.12 23.10 4.09
CA ILE A 487 5.58 22.21 3.02
C ILE A 487 4.80 22.42 1.73
N TRP A 488 3.79 23.29 1.73
CA TRP A 488 2.97 23.60 0.55
C TRP A 488 3.37 24.95 -0.04
N THR A 489 4.42 24.93 -0.87
CA THR A 489 4.84 26.14 -1.61
C THR A 489 4.30 26.16 -3.03
N HIS A 490 4.22 25.00 -3.66
CA HIS A 490 3.76 24.83 -5.03
C HIS A 490 2.88 23.60 -5.15
N LEU A 491 1.90 23.68 -6.05
CA LEU A 491 1.09 22.57 -6.51
C LEU A 491 1.49 22.26 -7.95
N VAL A 492 1.95 21.03 -8.19
CA VAL A 492 2.36 20.55 -9.52
C VAL A 492 1.30 19.56 -10.01
N SER A 493 0.55 19.98 -11.02
CA SER A 493 -0.65 19.30 -11.50
C SER A 493 -0.45 18.82 -12.94
N PHE A 494 -0.99 17.64 -13.26
CA PHE A 494 -0.96 17.13 -14.62
C PHE A 494 -1.94 17.91 -15.51
N ARG A 495 -1.53 18.22 -16.74
CA ARG A 495 -2.39 18.98 -17.67
C ARG A 495 -3.51 18.09 -18.22
N LYS A 496 -4.72 18.64 -18.33
CA LYS A 496 -5.91 17.89 -18.78
C LYS A 496 -5.82 17.44 -20.25
N ASP A 497 -5.09 18.18 -21.06
CA ASP A 497 -4.85 17.93 -22.50
C ASP A 497 -3.63 17.02 -22.76
N ALA A 498 -2.86 16.67 -21.73
CA ALA A 498 -1.69 15.81 -21.90
C ALA A 498 -2.08 14.32 -22.00
N PRO A 499 -1.36 13.51 -22.80
CA PRO A 499 -1.59 12.08 -22.87
C PRO A 499 -1.35 11.41 -21.51
N ARG A 500 -2.30 10.61 -21.01
CA ARG A 500 -2.18 9.94 -19.70
C ARG A 500 -0.92 9.07 -19.56
N THR A 501 -0.37 8.55 -20.66
CA THR A 501 0.90 7.80 -20.69
C THR A 501 2.10 8.64 -20.23
N GLU A 502 2.02 9.97 -20.31
CA GLU A 502 3.07 10.89 -19.86
C GLU A 502 2.97 11.23 -18.36
N TYR A 503 1.96 10.70 -17.67
CA TYR A 503 1.83 10.88 -16.24
C TYR A 503 2.77 9.93 -15.49
N THR A 504 3.95 10.45 -15.16
CA THR A 504 4.95 9.70 -14.39
C THR A 504 5.40 10.48 -13.17
N ILE A 505 5.10 9.92 -11.99
CA ILE A 505 5.58 10.41 -10.69
C ILE A 505 6.71 9.52 -10.22
N GLU A 506 7.87 10.11 -9.91
CA GLU A 506 9.05 9.36 -9.47
C GLU A 506 9.37 9.65 -8.00
N ARG A 507 9.90 8.64 -7.30
CA ARG A 507 10.46 8.81 -5.96
C ARG A 507 11.91 9.25 -6.06
N HIS A 508 12.30 10.22 -5.26
CA HIS A 508 13.70 10.58 -5.06
C HIS A 508 13.95 10.97 -3.61
N ALA A 509 15.22 11.18 -3.26
CA ALA A 509 15.60 11.72 -1.96
C ALA A 509 16.21 13.10 -2.14
N ALA A 510 15.83 14.03 -1.28
CA ALA A 510 16.37 15.38 -1.21
C ALA A 510 16.84 15.68 0.22
N MET A 511 17.86 16.52 0.36
CA MET A 511 18.28 16.98 1.68
C MET A 511 17.32 18.09 2.13
N ASN A 512 16.81 17.97 3.35
CA ASN A 512 15.93 18.93 3.99
C ASN A 512 16.49 19.25 5.38
N ARG A 513 16.46 20.53 5.77
CA ARG A 513 16.92 21.02 7.08
C ARG A 513 16.16 20.43 8.28
N PHE A 514 14.91 20.00 8.10
CA PHE A 514 14.02 19.49 9.14
C PHE A 514 14.20 17.99 9.41
N THR A 515 14.35 17.20 8.35
CA THR A 515 14.39 15.73 8.45
C THR A 515 15.71 15.11 8.00
N GLY A 516 16.62 15.90 7.45
CA GLY A 516 17.83 15.39 6.84
C GLY A 516 17.53 14.81 5.46
N LEU A 517 17.61 13.49 5.29
CA LEU A 517 17.30 12.84 4.03
C LEU A 517 15.77 12.64 3.89
N GLN A 518 15.10 13.55 3.18
CA GLN A 518 13.66 13.50 2.93
C GLN A 518 13.35 12.65 1.70
N ARG A 519 12.34 11.78 1.80
CA ARG A 519 11.77 11.11 0.62
C ARG A 519 10.76 12.04 -0.02
N CYS A 520 10.89 12.22 -1.32
CA CYS A 520 10.09 13.14 -2.11
C CYS A 520 9.42 12.40 -3.26
N PHE A 521 8.25 12.87 -3.65
CA PHE A 521 7.50 12.44 -4.83
C PHE A 521 7.62 13.49 -5.94
N GLY A 522 7.49 13.02 -7.18
CA GLY A 522 7.45 13.86 -8.36
C GLY A 522 8.83 14.24 -8.91
N GLY A 523 9.80 13.33 -8.99
CA GLY A 523 11.10 13.59 -9.65
C GLY A 523 11.84 14.85 -9.14
N ARG A 524 13.04 15.15 -9.64
CA ARG A 524 13.76 16.37 -9.20
C ARG A 524 13.20 17.64 -9.84
N GLU A 525 12.67 17.52 -11.06
CA GLU A 525 12.27 18.64 -11.90
C GLU A 525 10.84 18.50 -12.47
N LEU A 526 9.93 17.78 -11.79
CA LEU A 526 8.55 17.61 -12.30
C LEU A 526 7.85 18.93 -12.56
N HIS A 527 8.08 19.94 -11.72
CA HIS A 527 7.58 21.29 -11.91
C HIS A 527 7.97 21.95 -13.25
N LYS A 528 8.98 21.40 -13.95
CA LYS A 528 9.45 21.83 -15.28
C LYS A 528 9.06 20.87 -16.41
N LYS A 529 8.49 19.69 -16.11
CA LYS A 529 8.09 18.73 -17.16
C LYS A 529 6.95 19.33 -18.00
N PRO A 530 6.95 19.14 -19.33
CA PRO A 530 6.02 19.83 -20.24
C PRO A 530 4.54 19.49 -20.01
N HIS A 531 4.25 18.28 -19.55
CA HIS A 531 2.89 17.79 -19.28
C HIS A 531 2.37 18.14 -17.88
N PHE A 532 3.17 18.85 -17.09
CA PHE A 532 2.78 19.36 -15.79
C PHE A 532 2.66 20.88 -15.85
N HIS A 533 1.81 21.42 -14.99
CA HIS A 533 1.74 22.84 -14.72
C HIS A 533 1.97 23.08 -13.24
N THR A 534 2.68 24.15 -12.93
CA THR A 534 3.04 24.49 -11.56
C THR A 534 2.34 25.78 -11.19
N GLN A 535 1.61 25.75 -10.09
CA GLN A 535 0.99 26.92 -9.50
C GLN A 535 1.61 27.16 -8.12
N LYS A 536 1.81 28.41 -7.74
CA LYS A 536 2.19 28.71 -6.36
C LYS A 536 0.99 28.46 -5.46
N PHE A 537 1.25 27.90 -4.30
CA PHE A 537 0.19 27.57 -3.36
C PHE A 537 -0.48 28.82 -2.78
N GLU A 538 0.22 29.96 -2.75
CA GLU A 538 -0.30 31.27 -2.32
C GLU A 538 -1.43 31.80 -3.22
N ASP A 539 -1.48 31.37 -4.49
CA ASP A 539 -2.49 31.78 -5.46
C ASP A 539 -3.78 30.96 -5.38
N LEU A 540 -3.80 29.91 -4.54
CA LEU A 540 -4.96 29.04 -4.34
C LEU A 540 -5.93 29.65 -3.32
N ASN A 541 -7.23 29.45 -3.54
CA ASN A 541 -8.28 29.94 -2.63
C ASN A 541 -8.25 29.32 -1.22
N PHE A 542 -7.42 28.31 -0.99
CA PHE A 542 -7.15 27.67 0.30
C PHE A 542 -5.71 27.82 0.78
N ALA A 543 -4.95 28.80 0.27
CA ALA A 543 -3.55 29.05 0.65
C ALA A 543 -3.31 29.12 2.17
N GLY A 544 -4.25 29.68 2.93
CA GLY A 544 -4.15 29.83 4.38
C GLY A 544 -4.36 28.53 5.19
N LEU A 545 -4.78 27.43 4.55
CA LEU A 545 -5.15 26.20 5.25
C LEU A 545 -3.95 25.58 5.99
N GLU A 546 -2.76 25.57 5.38
CA GLU A 546 -1.57 24.96 6.00
C GLU A 546 -1.24 25.62 7.34
N LEU A 547 -1.26 26.95 7.38
CA LEU A 547 -1.00 27.71 8.60
C LEU A 547 -2.00 27.36 9.69
N LYS A 548 -3.29 27.26 9.36
CA LYS A 548 -4.35 26.87 10.31
C LYS A 548 -4.12 25.45 10.84
N LEU A 549 -3.83 24.49 9.97
CA LEU A 549 -3.54 23.12 10.37
C LEU A 549 -2.35 23.04 11.33
N ARG A 550 -1.25 23.76 11.05
CA ARG A 550 -0.06 23.82 11.92
C ARG A 550 -0.36 24.48 13.27
N GLN A 551 -1.15 25.56 13.28
CA GLN A 551 -1.63 26.21 14.50
C GLN A 551 -2.46 25.26 15.37
N TYR A 552 -3.40 24.54 14.76
CA TYR A 552 -4.24 23.59 15.47
C TYR A 552 -3.45 22.39 15.97
N ALA A 553 -2.51 21.86 15.18
CA ALA A 553 -1.63 20.76 15.61
C ALA A 553 -0.82 21.14 16.86
N LEU A 554 -0.22 22.34 16.87
CA LEU A 554 0.47 22.89 18.04
C LEU A 554 -0.44 23.02 19.26
N ALA A 555 -1.68 23.50 19.08
CA ALA A 555 -2.66 23.59 20.17
C ALA A 555 -3.00 22.21 20.74
N GLY A 556 -3.21 21.21 19.87
CA GLY A 556 -3.45 19.82 20.28
C GLY A 556 -2.26 19.22 21.04
N ALA A 557 -1.04 19.44 20.57
CA ALA A 557 0.16 18.99 21.28
C ALA A 557 0.30 19.62 22.67
N ARG A 558 -0.04 20.91 22.82
CA ARG A 558 -0.04 21.60 24.14
C ARG A 558 -1.07 21.02 25.10
N LEU A 559 -2.28 20.66 24.63
CA LEU A 559 -3.27 19.98 25.46
C LEU A 559 -2.78 18.62 25.94
N GLN A 560 -2.15 17.85 25.06
CA GLN A 560 -1.54 16.57 25.43
C GLN A 560 -0.43 16.74 26.48
N GLN A 561 0.40 17.77 26.37
CA GLN A 561 1.48 18.05 27.33
C GLN A 561 0.94 18.45 28.70
N LYS A 562 -0.06 19.35 28.77
CA LYS A 562 -0.69 19.79 30.03
C LYS A 562 -1.29 18.66 30.86
N LYS A 563 -1.71 17.56 30.22
CA LYS A 563 -2.27 16.39 30.91
C LYS A 563 -1.20 15.39 31.37
N ARG A 564 0.02 15.49 30.84
CA ARG A 564 1.16 14.65 31.23
C ARG A 564 1.93 15.23 32.41
N SER A 565 2.01 16.56 32.49
CA SER A 565 2.44 17.31 33.67
C SER A 565 1.38 17.22 34.76
#